data_AF-A0AAD6U9S5-F1
#
_entry.id   AF-A0AAD6U9S5-F1
#
_cell.length_a   1.000
_cell.length_b   1.000
_cell.length_c   1.000
_cell.angle_alpha   90.00
_cell.angle_beta   90.00
_cell.angle_gamma   90.00
#
_symmetry.space_group_name_H-M   'P 1'
#
loop_
_entity.id
_entity.type
_entity.pdbx_description
1 polymer ?
#
loop_
_entity_poly.entity_id
_entity_poly.type
_entity_poly.pdbx_seq_one_letter_code
_entity_poly.pdbx_strand_id
1 'polypeptide(L)'
;MDTELKCNRLTCRRPLTDKAVVTTCMLPASIECANELFNAARLCPACETSLSEPDDVVVSHINEHSFKVCSLHPSNDYKTSVLSGLTPSIILEICSRAISFWQYQIHQENSFQQAVVRSVNDKVAQLQKQVDNVVREANAEINLISNKYADCQRDLELEHRKVRDLQEAAREKDKEYQKLKVCLNVLHIANELMNAHPCIQAQLDKIKRKALFAHNAPIAPATGDEQLNKRRSFASNSVDLGAVVGGMEACGVHTVSRIFLDLC
;
A
#
# COMPACT_ATOMS: atom_id res chain seq x y z
N MET A 1 30.99 -36.84 -5.12
CA MET A 1 30.14 -35.65 -4.95
C MET A 1 31.02 -34.65 -4.21
N ASP A 2 31.90 -34.00 -4.96
CA ASP A 2 32.97 -33.18 -4.38
C ASP A 2 32.37 -31.82 -4.04
N THR A 3 32.19 -31.57 -2.74
CA THR A 3 31.68 -30.29 -2.26
C THR A 3 32.86 -29.32 -2.28
N GLU A 4 32.74 -28.26 -3.07
CA GLU A 4 33.78 -27.23 -3.16
C GLU A 4 33.82 -26.42 -1.85
N LEU A 5 35.02 -26.15 -1.34
CA LEU A 5 35.19 -25.27 -0.18
C LEU A 5 34.73 -23.88 -0.55
N LYS A 6 33.99 -23.22 0.35
CA LYS A 6 33.55 -21.84 0.17
C LYS A 6 34.15 -20.96 1.26
N CYS A 7 34.34 -19.70 0.95
CA CYS A 7 34.69 -18.71 1.95
C CYS A 7 33.59 -18.65 3.03
N ASN A 8 33.99 -18.70 4.30
CA ASN A 8 33.05 -18.65 5.42
C ASN A 8 32.57 -17.24 5.79
N ARG A 9 33.11 -16.19 5.14
CA ARG A 9 32.51 -14.85 5.21
C ARG A 9 31.14 -14.89 4.53
N LEU A 10 30.08 -14.65 5.32
CA LEU A 10 28.68 -14.79 4.91
C LEU A 10 28.30 -13.92 3.70
N THR A 11 28.96 -12.79 3.53
CA THR A 11 28.74 -11.88 2.39
C THR A 11 29.59 -12.22 1.16
N CYS A 12 30.65 -13.02 1.29
CA CYS A 12 31.52 -13.39 0.17
C CYS A 12 31.10 -14.72 -0.44
N ARG A 13 31.15 -15.80 0.36
CA ARG A 13 30.73 -17.17 -0.01
C ARG A 13 31.29 -17.72 -1.34
N ARG A 14 32.34 -17.08 -1.89
CA ARG A 14 32.98 -17.51 -3.13
C ARG A 14 33.62 -18.89 -2.96
N PRO A 15 33.61 -19.72 -4.02
CA PRO A 15 34.36 -20.97 -4.02
C PRO A 15 35.85 -20.71 -3.87
N LEU A 16 36.53 -21.59 -3.15
CA LEU A 16 37.96 -21.60 -2.91
C LEU A 16 38.56 -22.72 -3.74
N THR A 17 39.32 -22.34 -4.77
CA THR A 17 39.76 -23.26 -5.82
C THR A 17 41.23 -23.62 -5.68
N ASP A 18 42.14 -22.66 -5.80
CA ASP A 18 43.59 -22.95 -5.84
C ASP A 18 44.26 -22.81 -4.46
N LYS A 19 43.98 -21.70 -3.78
CA LYS A 19 44.59 -21.35 -2.49
C LYS A 19 43.54 -20.79 -1.55
N ALA A 20 43.66 -21.16 -0.28
CA ALA A 20 42.83 -20.63 0.79
C ALA A 20 43.66 -20.39 2.04
N VAL A 21 43.27 -19.39 2.82
CA VAL A 21 43.75 -19.27 4.19
C VAL A 21 42.96 -20.26 5.03
N VAL A 22 43.64 -21.22 5.65
CA VAL A 22 43.02 -22.18 6.56
C VAL A 22 43.67 -22.03 7.92
N THR A 23 42.86 -21.68 8.92
CA THR A 23 43.29 -21.57 10.30
C THR A 23 43.06 -22.87 11.07
N THR A 24 43.75 -23.06 12.19
CA THR A 24 43.56 -24.19 13.12
C THR A 24 42.15 -24.26 13.72
N CYS A 25 41.40 -23.15 13.66
CA CYS A 25 39.99 -23.06 14.00
C CYS A 25 39.02 -23.32 12.83
N MET A 26 39.46 -24.00 11.75
CA MET A 26 38.58 -24.43 10.65
C MET A 26 37.94 -23.27 9.84
N LEU A 27 38.58 -22.09 9.75
CA LEU A 27 38.06 -20.99 8.93
C LEU A 27 38.75 -20.93 7.55
N PRO A 28 38.17 -21.51 6.49
CA PRO A 28 38.58 -21.22 5.13
C PRO A 28 38.10 -19.83 4.71
N ALA A 29 39.03 -18.95 4.38
CA ALA A 29 38.76 -17.62 3.85
C ALA A 29 39.47 -17.42 2.51
N SER A 30 38.87 -16.61 1.62
CA SER A 30 39.62 -16.10 0.47
C SER A 30 40.77 -15.23 1.01
N ILE A 31 41.85 -15.14 0.24
CA ILE A 31 43.01 -14.36 0.64
C ILE A 31 42.62 -12.89 0.88
N GLU A 32 41.74 -12.32 0.04
CA GLU A 32 41.25 -10.95 0.25
C GLU A 32 40.42 -10.83 1.53
N CYS A 33 39.50 -11.76 1.77
CA CYS A 33 38.68 -11.74 2.98
C CYS A 33 39.52 -11.93 4.24
N ALA A 34 40.56 -12.76 4.20
CA ALA A 34 41.47 -12.94 5.32
C ALA A 34 42.24 -11.64 5.62
N ASN A 35 42.75 -10.95 4.60
CA ASN A 35 43.45 -9.68 4.77
C ASN A 35 42.58 -8.59 5.42
N GLU A 36 41.27 -8.60 5.17
CA GLU A 36 40.33 -7.66 5.79
C GLU A 36 39.89 -8.06 7.20
N LEU A 37 39.72 -9.37 7.46
CA LEU A 37 39.10 -9.87 8.69
C LEU A 37 40.09 -10.07 9.85
N PHE A 38 41.36 -10.34 9.56
CA PHE A 38 42.34 -10.61 10.60
C PHE A 38 43.04 -9.32 11.01
N ASN A 39 42.77 -8.88 12.26
CA ASN A 39 43.44 -7.74 12.86
C ASN A 39 44.78 -8.16 13.50
N ALA A 40 45.62 -7.20 13.93
CA ALA A 40 46.94 -7.45 14.55
C ALA A 40 46.92 -8.41 15.76
N ALA A 41 45.75 -8.61 16.37
CA ALA A 41 45.52 -9.47 17.54
C ALA A 41 45.55 -10.99 17.27
N ARG A 42 45.72 -11.46 16.01
CA ARG A 42 45.82 -12.90 15.66
C ARG A 42 44.68 -13.78 16.22
N LEU A 43 43.47 -13.22 16.30
CA LEU A 43 42.27 -13.94 16.70
C LEU A 43 41.55 -14.49 15.48
N CYS A 44 41.03 -15.71 15.60
CA CYS A 44 40.16 -16.29 14.60
C CYS A 44 38.85 -15.48 14.47
N PRO A 45 38.49 -14.92 13.30
CA PRO A 45 37.27 -14.12 13.13
C PRO A 45 35.96 -14.90 13.38
N ALA A 46 36.02 -16.23 13.41
CA ALA A 46 34.84 -17.08 13.57
C ALA A 46 34.63 -17.66 14.97
N CYS A 47 35.70 -17.87 15.74
CA CYS A 47 35.60 -18.47 17.08
C CYS A 47 36.50 -17.80 18.12
N GLU A 48 37.12 -16.67 17.76
CA GLU A 48 37.96 -15.83 18.63
C GLU A 48 39.14 -16.56 19.29
N THR A 49 39.47 -17.76 18.81
CA THR A 49 40.61 -18.53 19.31
C THR A 49 41.91 -17.84 18.93
N SER A 50 42.80 -17.69 19.91
CA SER A 50 44.14 -17.16 19.71
C SER A 50 44.99 -18.13 18.90
N LEU A 51 45.56 -17.65 17.80
CA LEU A 51 46.47 -18.41 16.93
C LEU A 51 47.91 -18.11 17.39
N SER A 52 48.32 -18.72 18.52
CA SER A 52 49.59 -18.45 19.19
C SER A 52 50.74 -19.39 18.81
N GLU A 53 50.47 -20.51 18.13
CA GLU A 53 51.49 -21.51 17.82
C GLU A 53 52.36 -21.10 16.61
N PRO A 54 53.68 -21.41 16.62
CA PRO A 54 54.60 -21.07 15.53
C PRO A 54 54.23 -21.70 14.17
N ASP A 55 53.65 -22.91 14.19
CA ASP A 55 53.28 -23.68 12.99
C ASP A 55 51.89 -23.34 12.42
N ASP A 56 51.11 -22.53 13.15
CA ASP A 56 49.87 -21.91 12.68
C ASP A 56 50.15 -20.77 11.69
N VAL A 57 51.42 -20.41 11.55
CA VAL A 57 51.95 -19.23 10.88
C VAL A 57 52.96 -19.65 9.80
N VAL A 58 52.47 -20.11 8.64
CA VAL A 58 53.32 -20.21 7.45
C VAL A 58 53.14 -18.95 6.63
N VAL A 59 54.12 -18.06 6.77
CA VAL A 59 54.26 -16.75 6.14
C VAL A 59 54.20 -16.86 4.61
N SER A 60 53.13 -16.35 3.99
CA SER A 60 53.27 -15.69 2.69
C SER A 60 53.42 -14.20 2.95
N HIS A 61 54.54 -13.61 2.54
CA HIS A 61 54.86 -12.19 2.72
C HIS A 61 53.83 -11.28 2.03
N ILE A 62 52.73 -10.96 2.70
CA ILE A 62 51.85 -9.85 2.34
C ILE A 62 51.41 -9.21 3.66
N ASN A 63 52.00 -8.04 3.96
CA ASN A 63 51.64 -7.11 5.03
C ASN A 63 51.58 -7.68 6.46
N GLU A 64 52.72 -7.95 7.12
CA GLU A 64 52.93 -8.17 8.58
C GLU A 64 51.98 -9.14 9.35
N HIS A 65 50.96 -9.68 8.71
CA HIS A 65 49.95 -10.56 9.25
C HIS A 65 50.18 -11.96 8.69
N SER A 66 50.14 -12.93 9.59
CA SER A 66 50.78 -14.21 9.41
C SER A 66 49.71 -15.29 9.41
N PHE A 67 49.36 -15.79 8.23
CA PHE A 67 48.33 -16.80 8.01
C PHE A 67 48.86 -17.89 7.10
N LYS A 68 48.51 -19.15 7.38
CA LYS A 68 48.86 -20.29 6.52
C LYS A 68 48.00 -20.31 5.27
N VAL A 69 48.60 -19.92 4.14
CA VAL A 69 48.01 -20.11 2.81
C VAL A 69 48.23 -21.56 2.40
N CYS A 70 47.16 -22.33 2.35
CA CYS A 70 47.17 -23.72 1.90
C CYS A 70 46.85 -23.76 0.41
N SER A 71 47.66 -24.50 -0.36
CA SER A 71 47.22 -24.97 -1.67
C SER A 71 46.19 -26.07 -1.47
N LEU A 72 45.05 -25.96 -2.16
CA LEU A 72 43.98 -26.96 -2.12
C LEU A 72 44.26 -28.15 -3.05
N HIS A 73 45.27 -28.00 -3.92
CA HIS A 73 45.70 -29.02 -4.88
C HIS A 73 47.22 -29.25 -4.81
N PRO A 74 47.75 -29.78 -3.69
CA PRO A 74 49.17 -30.07 -3.59
C PRO A 74 49.59 -31.20 -4.54
N SER A 75 50.84 -31.15 -5.01
CA SER A 75 51.43 -32.21 -5.84
C SER A 75 51.54 -33.53 -5.07
N ASN A 76 51.57 -34.66 -5.77
CA ASN A 76 51.73 -35.96 -5.12
C ASN A 76 53.08 -36.10 -4.41
N ASP A 77 54.15 -35.51 -4.96
CA ASP A 77 55.46 -35.51 -4.33
C ASP A 77 55.45 -34.74 -3.00
N TYR A 78 54.73 -33.62 -2.95
CA TYR A 78 54.54 -32.87 -1.70
C TYR A 78 53.77 -33.69 -0.66
N LYS A 79 52.65 -34.34 -1.06
CA LYS A 79 51.88 -35.23 -0.18
C LYS A 79 52.74 -36.36 0.38
N THR A 80 53.53 -37.01 -0.46
CA THR A 80 54.45 -38.08 -0.06
C THR A 80 55.54 -37.54 0.86
N SER A 81 56.11 -36.37 0.55
CA SER A 81 57.17 -35.76 1.36
C SER A 81 56.71 -35.39 2.77
N VAL A 82 55.49 -34.88 2.95
CA VAL A 82 54.99 -34.49 4.29
C VAL A 82 54.59 -35.69 5.15
N LEU A 83 54.27 -36.83 4.54
CA LEU A 83 53.88 -38.05 5.24
C LEU A 83 55.06 -39.00 5.50
N SER A 84 56.12 -38.91 4.70
CA SER A 84 57.29 -39.79 4.81
C SER A 84 58.04 -39.58 6.12
N GLY A 85 58.31 -40.66 6.85
CA GLY A 85 59.00 -40.63 8.15
C GLY A 85 58.08 -40.45 9.37
N LEU A 86 56.77 -40.22 9.17
CA LEU A 86 55.79 -40.19 10.24
C LEU A 86 55.37 -41.61 10.66
N THR A 87 55.07 -41.80 11.94
CA THR A 87 54.51 -43.07 12.43
C THR A 87 53.06 -43.21 11.98
N PRO A 88 52.54 -44.45 11.83
CA PRO A 88 51.13 -44.67 11.49
C PRO A 88 50.14 -43.95 12.42
N SER A 89 50.48 -43.81 13.71
CA SER A 89 49.64 -43.09 14.68
C SER A 89 49.46 -41.62 14.30
N ILE A 90 50.54 -40.92 13.93
CA ILE A 90 50.50 -39.50 13.54
C ILE A 90 49.74 -39.33 12.23
N ILE A 91 49.93 -40.24 11.27
CA ILE A 91 49.22 -40.20 9.98
C ILE A 91 47.71 -40.31 10.20
N LEU A 92 47.27 -41.24 11.05
CA LEU A 92 45.84 -41.39 11.37
C LEU A 92 45.28 -40.18 12.12
N GLU A 93 46.06 -39.55 12.99
CA GLU A 93 45.66 -38.30 13.66
C GLU A 93 45.46 -37.15 12.65
N ILE A 94 46.39 -36.98 11.71
CA ILE A 94 46.26 -35.98 10.62
C ILE A 94 45.00 -36.24 9.80
N CYS A 95 44.76 -37.49 9.40
CA CYS A 95 43.56 -37.88 8.66
C CYS A 95 42.27 -37.58 9.46
N SER A 96 42.26 -37.90 10.76
CA SER A 96 41.11 -37.64 11.64
C SER A 96 40.79 -36.14 11.70
N ARG A 97 41.80 -35.28 11.91
CA ARG A 97 41.64 -33.82 11.93
C ARG A 97 41.14 -33.27 10.59
N ALA A 98 41.66 -33.79 9.48
CA ALA A 98 41.23 -33.39 8.14
C ALA A 98 39.76 -33.77 7.87
N ILE A 99 39.34 -34.96 8.30
CA ILE A 99 37.93 -35.39 8.20
C ILE A 99 37.03 -34.50 9.05
N SER A 100 37.40 -34.23 10.30
CA SER A 100 36.64 -33.33 11.18
C SER A 100 36.51 -31.92 10.60
N PHE A 101 37.56 -31.41 9.95
CA PHE A 101 37.50 -30.15 9.22
C PHE A 101 36.40 -30.18 8.14
N TRP A 102 36.38 -31.20 7.29
CA TRP A 102 35.39 -31.32 6.22
C TRP A 102 33.97 -31.54 6.76
N GLN A 103 33.80 -32.33 7.81
CA GLN A 103 32.51 -32.50 8.49
C GLN A 103 31.99 -31.15 9.00
N TYR A 104 32.86 -30.33 9.59
CA TYR A 104 32.49 -28.99 10.03
C TYR A 104 32.09 -28.09 8.84
N GLN A 105 32.85 -28.07 7.74
CA GLN A 105 32.47 -27.27 6.56
C GLN A 105 31.12 -27.69 5.98
N ILE A 106 30.84 -28.99 5.91
CA ILE A 106 29.55 -29.52 5.44
C ILE A 106 28.43 -29.09 6.40
N HIS A 107 28.65 -29.18 7.71
CA HIS A 107 27.65 -28.75 8.70
C HIS A 107 27.35 -27.24 8.60
N GLN A 108 28.40 -26.42 8.49
CA GLN A 108 28.27 -24.97 8.33
C GLN A 108 27.54 -24.60 7.03
N GLU A 109 27.86 -25.25 5.91
CA GLU A 109 27.16 -25.05 4.64
C GLU A 109 25.66 -25.39 4.77
N ASN A 110 25.34 -26.53 5.37
CA ASN A 110 23.96 -26.94 5.59
C ASN A 110 23.19 -25.95 6.47
N SER A 111 23.79 -25.50 7.57
CA SER A 111 23.20 -24.50 8.47
C SER A 111 22.93 -23.18 7.74
N PHE A 112 23.90 -22.70 6.95
CA PHE A 112 23.75 -21.50 6.13
C PHE A 112 22.63 -21.66 5.10
N GLN A 113 22.61 -22.75 4.34
CA GLN A 113 21.57 -23.00 3.34
C GLN A 113 20.18 -23.09 3.99
N GLN A 114 20.05 -23.73 5.14
CA GLN A 114 18.79 -23.77 5.89
C GLN A 114 18.33 -22.37 6.31
N ALA A 115 19.24 -21.52 6.80
CA ALA A 115 18.91 -20.15 7.18
C ALA A 115 18.44 -19.32 5.97
N VAL A 116 19.13 -19.44 4.83
CA VAL A 116 18.73 -18.77 3.57
C VAL A 116 17.35 -19.23 3.12
N VAL A 117 17.10 -20.54 3.11
CA VAL A 117 15.78 -21.09 2.74
C VAL A 117 14.68 -20.58 3.65
N ARG A 118 14.89 -20.54 4.97
CA ARG A 118 13.92 -19.97 5.92
C ARG A 118 13.65 -18.50 5.61
N SER A 119 14.70 -17.69 5.46
CA SER A 119 14.55 -16.25 5.16
C SER A 119 13.80 -16.00 3.86
N VAL A 120 14.06 -16.79 2.81
CA VAL A 120 13.33 -16.68 1.54
C VAL A 120 11.87 -17.08 1.71
N ASN A 121 11.58 -18.18 2.43
CA ASN A 121 10.21 -18.61 2.70
C ASN A 121 9.41 -17.57 3.52
N ASP A 122 10.05 -16.94 4.51
CA ASP A 122 9.42 -15.87 5.29
C ASP A 122 9.05 -14.67 4.41
N LYS A 123 9.95 -14.27 3.49
CA LYS A 123 9.68 -13.20 2.50
C LYS A 123 8.55 -13.58 1.56
N VAL A 124 8.51 -14.83 1.08
CA VAL A 124 7.43 -15.34 0.23
C VAL A 124 6.09 -15.29 0.96
N ALA A 125 6.04 -15.75 2.22
CA ALA A 125 4.82 -15.69 3.04
C ALA A 125 4.35 -14.24 3.27
N GLN A 126 5.29 -13.33 3.54
CA GLN A 126 5.00 -11.91 3.70
C GLN A 126 4.44 -11.28 2.42
N LEU A 127 5.04 -11.57 1.26
CA LEU A 127 4.57 -11.06 -0.03
C LEU A 127 3.21 -11.65 -0.40
N GLN A 128 2.98 -12.94 -0.17
CA GLN A 128 1.69 -13.58 -0.40
C GLN A 128 0.59 -12.89 0.41
N LYS A 129 0.84 -12.61 1.69
CA LYS A 129 -0.11 -11.86 2.54
C LYS A 129 -0.40 -10.45 2.03
N GLN A 130 0.62 -9.76 1.51
CA GLN A 130 0.44 -8.43 0.92
C GLN A 130 -0.44 -8.49 -0.32
N VAL A 131 -0.21 -9.47 -1.20
CA VAL A 131 -1.04 -9.68 -2.40
C VAL A 131 -2.49 -9.98 -2.00
N ASP A 132 -2.72 -10.88 -1.05
CA ASP A 132 -4.07 -11.23 -0.59
C ASP A 132 -4.80 -10.03 0.04
N ASN A 133 -4.07 -9.13 0.72
CA ASN A 133 -4.62 -7.89 1.25
C ASN A 133 -5.01 -6.93 0.12
N VAL A 134 -4.12 -6.67 -0.84
CA VAL A 134 -4.39 -5.79 -1.98
C VAL A 134 -5.59 -6.29 -2.79
N VAL A 135 -5.67 -7.60 -3.05
CA VAL A 135 -6.81 -8.22 -3.74
C VAL A 135 -8.12 -7.98 -2.97
N ARG A 136 -8.09 -8.13 -1.65
CA ARG A 136 -9.28 -7.91 -0.81
C ARG A 136 -9.72 -6.45 -0.80
N GLU A 137 -8.79 -5.52 -0.66
CA GLU A 137 -9.04 -4.08 -0.68
C GLU A 137 -9.59 -3.63 -2.04
N ALA A 138 -8.97 -4.06 -3.14
CA ALA A 138 -9.45 -3.77 -4.49
C ALA A 138 -10.87 -4.30 -4.72
N ASN A 139 -11.17 -5.53 -4.29
CA ASN A 139 -12.52 -6.09 -4.38
C ASN A 139 -13.53 -5.32 -3.52
N ALA A 140 -13.14 -4.85 -2.33
CA ALA A 140 -13.99 -4.02 -1.49
C ALA A 140 -14.30 -2.67 -2.14
N GLU A 141 -13.30 -2.04 -2.77
CA GLU A 141 -13.46 -0.79 -3.51
C GLU A 141 -14.33 -0.96 -4.77
N ILE A 142 -14.11 -2.03 -5.55
CA ILE A 142 -14.97 -2.39 -6.69
C ILE A 142 -16.44 -2.50 -6.25
N ASN A 143 -16.71 -3.20 -5.16
CA ASN A 143 -18.07 -3.35 -4.64
C ASN A 143 -18.66 -2.00 -4.19
N LEU A 144 -17.87 -1.17 -3.51
CA LEU A 144 -18.30 0.17 -3.07
C LEU A 144 -18.66 1.06 -4.26
N ILE A 145 -17.80 1.12 -5.28
CA ILE A 145 -18.03 1.92 -6.48
C ILE A 145 -19.21 1.37 -7.27
N SER A 146 -19.34 0.05 -7.38
CA SER A 146 -20.48 -0.60 -8.07
C SER A 146 -21.81 -0.24 -7.41
N ASN A 147 -21.87 -0.22 -6.07
CA ASN A 147 -23.07 0.19 -5.33
C ASN A 147 -23.39 1.67 -5.56
N LYS A 148 -22.39 2.56 -5.47
CA LYS A 148 -22.57 4.00 -5.75
C LYS A 148 -23.03 4.24 -7.18
N TYR A 149 -22.47 3.51 -8.14
CA TYR A 149 -22.87 3.58 -9.54
C TYR A 149 -24.34 3.17 -9.71
N ALA A 150 -24.77 2.07 -9.09
CA ALA A 150 -26.15 1.63 -9.12
C ALA A 150 -27.11 2.63 -8.46
N ASP A 151 -26.68 3.27 -7.36
CA ASP A 151 -27.44 4.34 -6.70
C ASP A 151 -27.61 5.56 -7.61
N CYS A 152 -26.52 6.08 -8.16
CA CYS A 152 -26.56 7.21 -9.09
C CYS A 152 -27.37 6.90 -10.35
N GLN A 153 -27.30 5.66 -10.85
CA GLN A 153 -28.10 5.23 -12.00
C GLN A 153 -29.60 5.28 -11.68
N ARG A 154 -30.01 4.84 -10.48
CA ARG A 154 -31.40 4.92 -10.03
C ARG A 154 -31.87 6.37 -9.88
N ASP A 155 -31.03 7.23 -9.28
CA ASP A 155 -31.36 8.65 -9.10
C ASP A 155 -31.52 9.36 -10.44
N LEU A 156 -30.67 9.04 -11.42
CA LEU A 156 -30.79 9.54 -12.79
C LEU A 156 -32.12 9.12 -13.43
N GLU A 157 -32.52 7.85 -13.27
CA GLU A 157 -33.81 7.36 -13.78
C GLU A 157 -35.00 8.08 -13.12
N LEU A 158 -34.90 8.40 -11.83
CA LEU A 158 -35.93 9.16 -11.10
C LEU A 158 -36.03 10.59 -11.60
N GLU A 159 -34.91 11.30 -11.77
CA GLU A 159 -34.92 12.66 -12.31
C GLU A 159 -35.40 12.68 -13.77
N HIS A 160 -35.05 11.68 -14.59
CA HIS A 160 -35.61 11.53 -15.94
C HIS A 160 -37.14 11.36 -15.93
N ARG A 161 -37.72 10.62 -14.96
CA ARG A 161 -39.17 10.51 -14.79
C ARG A 161 -39.78 11.86 -14.42
N LYS A 162 -39.21 12.53 -13.42
CA LYS A 162 -39.67 13.84 -12.94
C LYS A 162 -39.63 14.92 -14.01
N VAL A 163 -38.61 14.92 -14.87
CA VAL A 163 -38.54 15.82 -16.04
C VAL A 163 -39.71 15.56 -16.99
N ARG A 164 -40.06 14.30 -17.27
CA ARG A 164 -41.21 13.97 -18.12
C ARG A 164 -42.52 14.45 -17.49
N ASP A 165 -42.72 14.19 -16.20
CA ASP A 165 -43.94 14.60 -15.49
C ASP A 165 -44.09 16.13 -15.48
N LEU A 166 -42.99 16.87 -15.25
CA LEU A 166 -42.98 18.33 -15.30
C LEU A 166 -43.24 18.87 -16.71
N GLN A 167 -42.67 18.24 -17.74
CA GLN A 167 -42.93 18.60 -19.13
C GLN A 167 -44.41 18.40 -19.49
N GLU A 168 -45.02 17.31 -19.03
CA GLU A 168 -46.45 17.05 -19.25
C GLU A 168 -47.33 18.06 -18.50
N ALA A 169 -47.02 18.34 -17.23
CA ALA A 169 -47.72 19.35 -16.44
C ALA A 169 -47.61 20.77 -17.07
N ALA A 170 -46.43 21.14 -17.56
CA ALA A 170 -46.21 22.41 -18.26
C ALA A 170 -47.07 22.49 -19.53
N ARG A 171 -47.08 21.44 -20.35
CA ARG A 171 -47.93 21.37 -21.55
C ARG A 171 -49.41 21.51 -21.22
N GLU A 172 -49.88 20.91 -20.14
CA GLU A 172 -51.29 21.03 -19.74
C GLU A 172 -51.62 22.44 -19.26
N LYS A 173 -50.73 23.07 -18.47
CA LYS A 173 -50.87 24.47 -18.06
C LYS A 173 -50.86 25.42 -19.25
N ASP A 174 -50.04 25.19 -20.27
CA ASP A 174 -50.03 25.97 -21.50
C ASP A 174 -51.36 25.85 -22.25
N LYS A 175 -51.94 24.64 -22.35
CA LYS A 175 -53.27 24.44 -22.96
C LYS A 175 -54.35 25.22 -22.20
N GLU A 176 -54.38 25.12 -20.88
CA GLU A 176 -55.34 25.85 -20.03
C GLU A 176 -55.16 27.37 -20.16
N TYR A 177 -53.91 27.85 -20.17
CA TYR A 177 -53.60 29.26 -20.39
C TYR A 177 -54.10 29.74 -21.76
N GLN A 178 -53.91 28.97 -22.84
CA GLN A 178 -54.43 29.33 -24.16
C GLN A 178 -55.96 29.38 -24.20
N LYS A 179 -56.66 28.44 -23.57
CA LYS A 179 -58.13 28.49 -23.44
C LYS A 179 -58.59 29.76 -22.73
N LEU A 180 -57.95 30.09 -21.60
CA LEU A 180 -58.28 31.28 -20.83
C LEU A 180 -57.98 32.57 -21.61
N LYS A 181 -56.85 32.63 -22.31
CA LYS A 181 -56.47 33.74 -23.18
C LYS A 181 -57.51 33.99 -24.28
N VAL A 182 -58.01 32.92 -24.92
CA VAL A 182 -59.08 33.02 -25.92
C VAL A 182 -60.37 33.56 -25.28
N CYS A 183 -60.78 33.03 -24.13
CA CYS A 183 -61.96 33.51 -23.41
C CYS A 183 -61.85 35.00 -23.03
N LEU A 184 -60.69 35.42 -22.52
CA LEU A 184 -60.42 36.81 -22.17
C LEU A 184 -60.55 37.73 -23.40
N ASN A 185 -59.98 37.33 -24.54
CA ASN A 185 -60.09 38.09 -25.78
C ASN A 185 -61.56 38.22 -26.25
N VAL A 186 -62.35 37.14 -26.15
CA VAL A 186 -63.79 37.18 -26.47
C VAL A 186 -64.53 38.16 -25.56
N LEU A 187 -64.29 38.10 -24.24
CA LEU A 187 -64.90 39.03 -23.29
C LEU A 187 -64.48 40.49 -23.54
N HIS A 188 -63.21 40.71 -23.90
CA HIS A 188 -62.71 42.03 -24.26
C HIS A 188 -63.47 42.62 -25.46
N ILE A 189 -63.59 41.85 -26.55
CA ILE A 189 -64.35 42.24 -27.75
C ILE A 189 -65.83 42.50 -27.41
N ALA A 190 -66.45 41.64 -26.60
CA ALA A 190 -67.84 41.82 -26.18
C ALA A 190 -68.04 43.12 -25.38
N ASN A 191 -67.12 43.45 -24.48
CA ASN A 191 -67.15 44.69 -23.71
C ASN A 191 -66.95 45.92 -24.61
N GLU A 192 -66.03 45.87 -25.59
CA GLU A 192 -65.86 46.95 -26.57
C GLU A 192 -67.13 47.16 -27.41
N LEU A 193 -67.77 46.09 -27.91
CA LEU A 193 -69.03 46.14 -28.66
C LEU A 193 -70.18 46.72 -27.81
N MET A 194 -70.26 46.36 -26.52
CA MET A 194 -71.25 46.93 -25.60
C MET A 194 -71.02 48.43 -25.36
N ASN A 195 -69.77 48.88 -25.26
CA ASN A 195 -69.44 50.29 -25.08
C ASN A 195 -69.57 51.12 -26.37
N ALA A 196 -69.45 50.48 -27.53
CA ALA A 196 -69.62 51.11 -28.84
C ALA A 196 -71.10 51.29 -29.24
N HIS A 197 -72.07 50.78 -28.46
CA HIS A 197 -73.50 50.93 -28.71
C HIS A 197 -74.07 52.16 -27.98
N PRO A 198 -74.38 53.28 -28.65
CA PRO A 198 -74.71 54.57 -27.99
C PRO A 198 -75.98 54.53 -27.12
N CYS A 199 -76.89 53.60 -27.41
CA CYS A 199 -78.19 53.47 -26.75
C CYS A 199 -78.09 52.82 -25.35
N ILE A 200 -77.14 51.91 -25.14
CA ILE A 200 -76.99 51.16 -23.88
C ILE A 200 -76.17 51.98 -22.87
N GLN A 201 -75.11 52.67 -23.32
CA GLN A 201 -74.33 53.62 -22.52
C GLN A 201 -75.25 54.69 -21.87
N ALA A 202 -76.19 55.23 -22.65
CA ALA A 202 -77.14 56.24 -22.20
C ALA A 202 -78.16 55.72 -21.16
N GLN A 203 -78.48 54.42 -21.18
CA GLN A 203 -79.35 53.80 -20.18
C GLN A 203 -78.61 53.43 -18.89
N LEU A 204 -77.37 52.95 -18.98
CA LEU A 204 -76.54 52.63 -17.83
C LEU A 204 -76.16 53.89 -17.02
N ASP A 205 -75.88 55.01 -17.69
CA ASP A 205 -75.62 56.31 -17.04
C ASP A 205 -76.86 56.89 -16.35
N LYS A 206 -78.07 56.55 -16.80
CA LYS A 206 -79.33 56.88 -16.11
C LYS A 206 -79.56 56.01 -14.87
N ILE A 207 -79.16 54.74 -14.90
CA ILE A 207 -79.27 53.81 -13.77
C ILE A 207 -78.21 54.09 -12.70
N LYS A 208 -76.96 54.35 -13.09
CA LYS A 208 -75.88 54.76 -12.16
C LYS A 208 -76.19 56.10 -11.47
N ARG A 209 -76.76 57.06 -12.19
CA ARG A 209 -77.27 58.32 -11.60
C ARG A 209 -78.44 58.10 -10.64
N LYS A 210 -79.24 57.03 -10.80
CA LYS A 210 -80.28 56.65 -9.83
C LYS A 210 -79.73 55.92 -8.60
N ALA A 211 -78.67 55.13 -8.75
CA ALA A 211 -78.09 54.36 -7.65
C ALA A 211 -77.26 55.22 -6.66
N LEU A 212 -76.69 56.34 -7.10
CA LEU A 212 -75.90 57.25 -6.25
C LEU A 212 -76.74 58.11 -5.27
N PHE A 213 -78.08 58.11 -5.37
CA PHE A 213 -78.98 58.90 -4.49
C PHE A 213 -79.82 58.05 -3.50
N ALA A 214 -79.56 56.75 -3.35
CA ALA A 214 -80.28 55.90 -2.40
C ALA A 214 -79.39 55.43 -1.23
N HIS A 215 -79.41 56.23 -0.16
CA HIS A 215 -79.12 55.97 1.26
C HIS A 215 -78.10 54.90 1.74
N ASN A 216 -77.08 55.43 2.46
CA ASN A 216 -76.65 55.15 3.86
C ASN A 216 -77.07 53.85 4.60
N ALA A 217 -76.04 53.04 4.92
CA ALA A 217 -75.63 52.46 6.23
C ALA A 217 -76.54 51.44 6.99
N PRO A 218 -76.06 50.60 7.96
CA PRO A 218 -74.68 50.31 8.42
C PRO A 218 -74.33 48.80 8.72
N ILE A 219 -73.04 48.53 9.05
CA ILE A 219 -72.47 47.47 9.96
C ILE A 219 -72.51 45.98 9.50
N ALA A 220 -71.53 45.09 9.73
CA ALA A 220 -70.11 45.08 10.15
C ALA A 220 -69.58 43.60 10.02
N PRO A 221 -68.49 43.14 10.69
CA PRO A 221 -67.39 42.42 10.04
C PRO A 221 -67.36 40.90 10.28
N ALA A 222 -66.69 40.16 9.41
CA ALA A 222 -66.18 38.81 9.72
C ALA A 222 -64.82 38.70 9.02
N THR A 223 -63.72 38.92 9.75
CA THR A 223 -62.81 37.86 10.26
C THR A 223 -62.34 36.96 9.11
N GLY A 224 -61.09 37.04 8.65
CA GLY A 224 -59.90 36.92 9.47
C GLY A 224 -59.47 35.45 9.46
N ASP A 225 -58.45 35.17 8.65
CA ASP A 225 -57.40 34.16 8.77
C ASP A 225 -57.74 32.72 9.22
N GLU A 226 -57.19 31.75 8.49
CA GLU A 226 -56.04 30.95 8.95
C GLU A 226 -56.05 29.56 8.30
N GLN A 227 -55.18 29.36 7.30
CA GLN A 227 -54.46 28.09 7.24
C GLN A 227 -52.97 28.37 7.11
N LEU A 228 -52.30 28.17 8.24
CA LEU A 228 -50.93 27.69 8.31
C LEU A 228 -50.64 26.71 7.17
N ASN A 229 -49.57 26.97 6.41
CA ASN A 229 -48.63 25.88 6.24
C ASN A 229 -47.20 26.33 6.52
N LYS A 230 -46.60 25.55 7.41
CA LYS A 230 -45.35 25.75 8.12
C LYS A 230 -44.30 24.87 7.42
N ARG A 231 -43.06 25.38 7.41
CA ARG A 231 -41.78 24.64 7.26
C ARG A 231 -41.39 24.22 5.84
N ARG A 232 -40.11 24.15 5.48
CA ARG A 232 -38.79 24.60 6.01
C ARG A 232 -37.86 24.34 4.82
N SER A 233 -37.10 25.32 4.35
CA SER A 233 -35.66 25.46 4.61
C SER A 233 -34.91 24.13 4.77
N PHE A 234 -34.19 23.72 3.73
CA PHE A 234 -33.01 22.86 3.87
C PHE A 234 -31.76 23.70 3.65
N ALA A 235 -30.95 23.74 4.70
CA ALA A 235 -29.66 24.40 4.74
C ALA A 235 -28.58 23.48 4.17
N SER A 236 -27.66 24.15 3.48
CA SER A 236 -26.27 23.82 3.21
C SER A 236 -25.54 23.17 4.39
N ASN A 237 -24.59 22.28 4.07
CA ASN A 237 -23.25 22.12 4.68
C ASN A 237 -22.48 21.15 3.76
N SER A 238 -21.49 21.61 2.98
CA SER A 238 -20.11 21.97 3.33
C SER A 238 -19.21 20.75 3.59
N VAL A 239 -18.17 20.68 2.76
CA VAL A 239 -17.12 19.68 2.63
C VAL A 239 -16.13 19.84 3.78
N ASP A 240 -15.51 18.74 4.24
CA ASP A 240 -14.26 18.81 5.01
C ASP A 240 -13.26 17.76 4.50
N LEU A 241 -12.03 18.23 4.27
CA LEU A 241 -10.93 17.58 3.57
C LEU A 241 -9.64 17.88 4.35
N GLY A 242 -9.04 16.88 4.97
CA GLY A 242 -7.73 16.95 5.64
C GLY A 242 -7.48 15.65 6.42
N ALA A 243 -6.27 15.11 6.59
CA ALA A 243 -4.93 15.53 6.23
C ALA A 243 -4.00 14.27 6.21
N VAL A 244 -2.86 14.40 5.54
CA VAL A 244 -1.77 13.42 5.43
C VAL A 244 -0.66 13.74 6.45
N VAL A 245 0.15 12.72 6.78
CA VAL A 245 1.55 12.71 7.30
C VAL A 245 1.72 12.20 8.75
N GLY A 246 2.48 11.10 8.85
CA GLY A 246 3.65 11.02 9.75
C GLY A 246 3.58 10.05 10.93
N GLY A 247 4.55 9.12 11.01
CA GLY A 247 4.88 8.44 12.27
C GLY A 247 5.45 7.03 12.14
N MET A 248 6.72 6.91 11.70
CA MET A 248 7.59 5.77 12.01
C MET A 248 8.07 5.90 13.45
N GLU A 249 7.94 4.88 14.29
CA GLU A 249 8.92 4.55 15.34
C GLU A 249 8.93 3.04 15.62
N ALA A 250 10.14 2.52 15.77
CA ALA A 250 10.49 1.14 16.11
C ALA A 250 11.08 1.10 17.51
N CYS A 251 10.75 0.07 18.30
CA CYS A 251 11.48 -0.52 19.44
C CYS A 251 10.48 -1.39 20.22
N GLY A 252 10.77 -2.61 20.68
CA GLY A 252 11.96 -3.45 20.63
C GLY A 252 11.60 -4.83 21.21
N VAL A 253 12.32 -5.86 20.80
CA VAL A 253 12.37 -7.15 21.51
C VAL A 253 13.84 -7.51 21.67
N HIS A 254 14.29 -7.46 22.92
CA HIS A 254 15.62 -7.87 23.33
C HIS A 254 15.76 -9.39 23.28
N THR A 255 16.97 -9.81 22.91
CA THR A 255 17.63 -11.09 23.25
C THR A 255 17.54 -12.22 22.21
N VAL A 256 18.31 -12.09 21.12
CA VAL A 256 19.06 -13.23 20.56
C VAL A 256 20.47 -12.76 20.25
N SER A 257 21.41 -13.15 21.11
CA SER A 257 22.82 -12.81 20.99
C SER A 257 23.46 -13.50 19.77
N ARG A 258 23.93 -12.66 18.84
CA ARG A 258 25.34 -12.63 18.38
C ARG A 258 25.78 -13.58 17.25
N ILE A 259 25.11 -13.52 16.10
CA ILE A 259 25.70 -13.73 14.77
C ILE A 259 24.98 -12.77 13.81
N PHE A 260 25.48 -11.55 13.61
CA PHE A 260 25.15 -10.60 12.52
C PHE A 260 25.61 -9.20 12.94
N LEU A 261 26.86 -8.86 12.61
CA LEU A 261 27.45 -7.52 12.57
C LEU A 261 28.44 -7.63 11.41
N ASP A 262 28.40 -6.89 10.30
CA ASP A 262 27.68 -5.72 9.82
C ASP A 262 27.69 -5.86 8.28
N LEU A 263 26.68 -5.35 7.55
CA LEU A 263 26.77 -4.87 6.15
C LEU A 263 25.35 -4.44 5.72
N CYS A 264 24.95 -3.17 5.86
CA CYS A 264 25.26 -2.06 4.94
C CYS A 264 26.65 -2.01 4.32
#